data_AF-A0A924ZEV2-F1
#
_entry.id   AF-A0A924ZEV2-F1
#
_cell.length_a   1.000
_cell.length_b   1.000
_cell.length_c   1.000
_cell.angle_alpha   90.00
_cell.angle_beta   90.00
_cell.angle_gamma   90.00
#
_symmetry.space_group_name_H-M   'P 1'
#
loop_
_entity.id
_entity.type
_entity.pdbx_description
1 polymer ?
#
loop_
_entity_poly.entity_id
_entity_poly.type
_entity_poly.pdbx_seq_one_letter_code
_entity_poly.pdbx_strand_id
1 'polypeptide(L)'
;RDVSPRFCSEFGFQSYPSMDVIRRFADPKDFNIAAPVMESHQKNAGGNARIAETMFRYFRFPVDFENFVYLSQVQQGLAIKTAVTHWRSLKPYCMGTLIWQLNDTWPVCSWASLDHGGGWKLLHHMSKAFHAPLFVSAVPVADGIELRAVNDADALVDLTVNAVAVAMDGTTRALDRQTVAVGPDAAVMVLRLAADALREGEMLAYTWANGDRRLGGDVFAPKPYKTYDLLPPKLTHDVVRTATGYDITVTAQALALFVAVEADQPGRFSINAVTLFPGHPATFTFTPTGDAAPVFTLRNLHSATYGPL
;
A
#
# COMPACT_ATOMS: atom_id res chain seq x y z
N ARG A 1 -2.12 1.48 18.34
CA ARG A 1 -2.83 0.29 17.82
C ARG A 1 -3.64 -0.25 18.99
N ASP A 2 -4.51 0.59 19.53
CA ASP A 2 -4.93 0.45 20.94
C ASP A 2 -6.35 -0.12 21.04
N VAL A 3 -6.92 -0.45 19.89
CA VAL A 3 -8.26 -1.02 19.75
C VAL A 3 -8.10 -2.48 19.37
N SER A 4 -8.58 -3.37 20.23
CA SER A 4 -8.65 -4.81 19.99
C SER A 4 -10.11 -5.25 20.11
N PRO A 5 -10.87 -5.25 19.00
CA PRO A 5 -12.25 -5.72 18.98
C PRO A 5 -12.30 -7.24 18.84
N ARG A 6 -13.43 -7.86 19.21
CA ARG A 6 -13.69 -9.28 18.91
C ARG A 6 -13.99 -9.50 17.43
N PHE A 7 -14.67 -8.52 16.84
CA PHE A 7 -14.97 -8.42 15.42
C PHE A 7 -15.14 -6.93 15.11
N CYS A 8 -14.45 -6.40 14.10
CA CYS A 8 -14.62 -5.02 13.66
C CYS A 8 -15.51 -5.01 12.41
N SER A 9 -16.78 -4.64 12.58
CA SER A 9 -17.75 -4.62 11.48
C SER A 9 -17.67 -3.38 10.60
N GLU A 10 -17.10 -2.27 11.09
CA GLU A 10 -16.93 -1.05 10.31
C GLU A 10 -15.70 -0.26 10.80
N PHE A 11 -14.86 0.14 9.85
CA PHE A 11 -13.75 1.06 10.03
C PHE A 11 -13.27 1.52 8.66
N GLY A 12 -12.78 2.76 8.55
CA GLY A 12 -12.44 3.32 7.25
C GLY A 12 -11.54 4.54 7.33
N PHE A 13 -10.89 4.85 6.21
CA PHE A 13 -10.24 6.13 5.98
C PHE A 13 -10.60 6.63 4.56
N GLN A 14 -10.81 7.94 4.38
CA GLN A 14 -11.20 8.49 3.08
C GLN A 14 -10.00 8.69 2.15
N SER A 15 -10.23 8.59 0.85
CA SER A 15 -9.33 9.04 -0.21
C SER A 15 -10.10 9.71 -1.34
N TYR A 16 -9.37 10.39 -2.22
CA TYR A 16 -9.91 10.86 -3.49
C TYR A 16 -10.08 9.66 -4.45
N PRO A 17 -11.08 9.71 -5.35
CA PRO A 17 -11.18 8.72 -6.42
C PRO A 17 -10.04 8.89 -7.43
N SER A 18 -9.84 7.93 -8.33
CA SER A 18 -8.80 8.04 -9.37
C SER A 18 -8.97 9.29 -10.24
N MET A 19 -7.88 9.76 -10.86
CA MET A 19 -7.94 10.90 -11.80
C MET A 19 -8.91 10.64 -12.97
N ASP A 20 -9.07 9.39 -13.39
CA ASP A 20 -10.03 8.98 -14.42
C ASP A 20 -11.49 9.25 -14.04
N VAL A 21 -11.80 9.21 -12.75
CA VAL A 21 -13.12 9.54 -12.21
C VAL A 21 -13.23 11.04 -11.99
N ILE A 22 -12.19 11.67 -11.46
CA ILE A 22 -12.15 13.12 -11.20
C ILE A 22 -12.40 13.91 -12.49
N ARG A 23 -11.75 13.54 -13.59
CA ARG A 23 -11.93 14.19 -14.91
C ARG A 23 -13.34 14.10 -15.47
N ARG A 24 -14.23 13.27 -14.89
CA ARG A 24 -15.64 13.17 -15.32
C ARG A 24 -16.53 14.20 -14.64
N PHE A 25 -16.10 14.80 -13.53
CA PHE A 25 -16.90 15.75 -12.77
C PHE A 25 -16.20 17.10 -12.50
N ALA A 26 -14.91 17.22 -12.78
CA ALA A 26 -14.13 18.44 -12.58
C ALA A 26 -13.25 18.77 -13.80
N ASP A 27 -13.15 20.05 -14.13
CA ASP A 27 -12.24 20.58 -15.14
C ASP A 27 -10.83 20.78 -14.56
N PRO A 28 -9.76 20.86 -15.38
CA PRO A 28 -8.40 21.11 -14.88
C PRO A 28 -8.24 22.36 -14.01
N LYS A 29 -9.04 23.41 -14.24
CA LYS A 29 -9.04 24.63 -13.41
C LYS A 29 -9.51 24.38 -11.96
N ASP A 30 -10.25 23.28 -11.75
CA ASP A 30 -10.84 22.89 -10.46
C ASP A 30 -9.98 21.83 -9.73
N PHE A 31 -8.79 21.51 -10.25
CA PHE A 31 -7.83 20.57 -9.63
C PHE A 31 -7.14 21.21 -8.41
N ASN A 32 -7.96 21.47 -7.40
CA ASN A 32 -7.57 22.03 -6.11
C ASN A 32 -8.50 21.45 -5.05
N ILE A 33 -7.93 20.96 -3.95
CA ILE A 33 -8.70 20.28 -2.89
C ILE A 33 -9.76 21.16 -2.24
N ALA A 34 -9.61 22.50 -2.33
CA ALA A 34 -10.55 23.49 -1.81
C ALA A 34 -11.47 24.09 -2.89
N ALA A 35 -11.40 23.62 -4.14
CA ALA A 35 -12.28 24.09 -5.19
C ALA A 35 -13.75 23.74 -4.86
N PRO A 36 -14.72 24.62 -5.16
CA PRO A 36 -16.14 24.33 -4.91
C PRO A 36 -16.63 23.02 -5.54
N VAL A 37 -16.09 22.65 -6.71
CA VAL A 37 -16.41 21.38 -7.37
C VAL A 37 -15.92 20.19 -6.53
N MET A 38 -14.71 20.24 -5.97
CA MET A 38 -14.18 19.18 -5.09
C MET A 38 -14.94 19.11 -3.76
N GLU A 39 -15.22 20.26 -3.14
CA GLU A 39 -16.02 20.33 -1.90
C GLU A 39 -17.44 19.79 -2.12
N SER A 40 -18.05 20.05 -3.28
CA SER A 40 -19.39 19.50 -3.57
C SER A 40 -19.40 17.98 -3.71
N HIS A 41 -18.28 17.35 -4.06
CA HIS A 41 -18.07 15.90 -4.11
C HIS A 41 -17.40 15.34 -2.84
N GLN A 42 -17.36 16.12 -1.76
CA GLN A 42 -17.00 15.69 -0.42
C GLN A 42 -18.23 15.82 0.50
N LYS A 43 -18.75 14.70 1.00
CA LYS A 43 -19.99 14.68 1.81
C LYS A 43 -19.77 14.48 3.30
N ASN A 44 -18.55 14.14 3.70
CA ASN A 44 -18.18 14.12 5.11
C ASN A 44 -17.74 15.52 5.52
N ALA A 45 -18.42 16.10 6.52
CA ALA A 45 -18.08 17.42 7.04
C ALA A 45 -16.62 17.46 7.50
N GLY A 46 -15.78 18.24 6.81
CA GLY A 46 -14.32 18.32 7.05
C GLY A 46 -13.50 17.16 6.49
N GLY A 47 -14.04 16.38 5.54
CA GLY A 47 -13.34 15.23 4.95
C GLY A 47 -12.00 15.58 4.31
N ASN A 48 -11.98 16.61 3.45
CA ASN A 48 -10.75 17.07 2.77
C ASN A 48 -9.70 17.55 3.78
N ALA A 49 -10.12 18.31 4.80
CA ALA A 49 -9.24 18.74 5.88
C ALA A 49 -8.63 17.54 6.64
N ARG A 50 -9.40 16.50 6.96
CA ARG A 50 -8.87 15.29 7.64
C ARG A 50 -7.88 14.52 6.78
N ILE A 51 -8.12 14.42 5.46
CA ILE A 51 -7.17 13.80 4.53
C ILE A 51 -5.86 14.58 4.54
N ALA A 52 -5.91 15.91 4.37
CA ALA A 52 -4.74 16.78 4.32
C ALA A 52 -3.99 16.82 5.66
N GLU A 53 -4.69 16.95 6.78
CA GLU A 53 -4.10 16.96 8.13
C GLU A 53 -3.38 15.63 8.44
N THR A 54 -3.99 14.51 8.06
CA THR A 54 -3.33 13.19 8.19
C THR A 54 -2.08 13.12 7.33
N MET A 55 -2.12 13.71 6.14
CA MET A 55 -0.97 13.77 5.25
C MET A 55 0.17 14.56 5.88
N PHE A 56 -0.10 15.71 6.51
CA PHE A 56 0.90 16.48 7.28
C PHE A 56 1.52 15.70 8.45
N ARG A 57 0.78 14.76 9.06
CA ARG A 57 1.32 13.91 10.13
C ARG A 57 2.33 12.90 9.60
N TYR A 58 2.06 12.29 8.44
CA TYR A 58 2.80 11.11 7.98
C TYR A 58 3.71 11.33 6.76
N PHE A 59 3.40 12.30 5.90
CA PHE A 59 4.06 12.51 4.61
C PHE A 59 4.49 13.97 4.43
N ARG A 60 5.42 14.20 3.51
CA ARG A 60 5.68 15.54 2.97
C ARG A 60 4.55 15.84 1.98
N PHE A 61 4.10 17.10 1.91
CA PHE A 61 2.93 17.46 1.12
C PHE A 61 3.23 17.33 -0.39
N PRO A 62 2.32 16.76 -1.20
CA PRO A 62 2.54 16.56 -2.63
C PRO A 62 2.72 17.84 -3.44
N VAL A 63 3.49 17.75 -4.52
CA VAL A 63 3.83 18.92 -5.36
C VAL A 63 2.69 19.42 -6.24
N ASP A 64 1.70 18.57 -6.55
CA ASP A 64 0.55 18.90 -7.38
C ASP A 64 -0.70 18.09 -6.98
N PHE A 65 -1.82 18.38 -7.64
CA PHE A 65 -3.13 17.78 -7.33
C PHE A 65 -3.17 16.28 -7.64
N GLU A 66 -2.65 15.84 -8.77
CA GLU A 66 -2.59 14.43 -9.15
C GLU A 66 -1.77 13.62 -8.15
N ASN A 67 -0.63 14.15 -7.68
CA ASN A 67 0.18 13.52 -6.66
C ASN A 67 -0.51 13.56 -5.28
N PHE A 68 -1.35 14.57 -5.00
CA PHE A 68 -2.24 14.56 -3.83
C PHE A 68 -3.27 13.44 -3.91
N VAL A 69 -3.90 13.23 -5.06
CA VAL A 69 -4.86 12.13 -5.28
C VAL A 69 -4.18 10.78 -5.06
N TYR A 70 -3.05 10.54 -5.72
CA TYR A 70 -2.23 9.33 -5.53
C TYR A 70 -1.89 9.10 -4.05
N LEU A 71 -1.36 10.12 -3.37
CA LEU A 71 -0.92 9.97 -1.98
C LEU A 71 -2.10 9.82 -1.01
N SER A 72 -3.27 10.38 -1.32
CA SER A 72 -4.49 10.15 -0.53
C SER A 72 -4.91 8.68 -0.56
N GLN A 73 -4.75 8.00 -1.70
CA GLN A 73 -5.06 6.57 -1.82
C GLN A 73 -4.00 5.69 -1.15
N VAL A 74 -2.71 6.05 -1.22
CA VAL A 74 -1.65 5.39 -0.45
C VAL A 74 -1.90 5.52 1.05
N GLN A 75 -2.23 6.73 1.52
CA GLN A 75 -2.57 7.01 2.91
C GLN A 75 -3.75 6.16 3.40
N GLN A 76 -4.83 6.11 2.61
CA GLN A 76 -5.97 5.23 2.89
C GLN A 76 -5.52 3.76 2.98
N GLY A 77 -4.79 3.28 1.98
CA GLY A 77 -4.27 1.92 1.95
C GLY A 77 -3.46 1.55 3.19
N LEU A 78 -2.57 2.45 3.64
CA LEU A 78 -1.76 2.25 4.84
C LEU A 78 -2.57 2.28 6.13
N ALA A 79 -3.54 3.18 6.26
CA ALA A 79 -4.42 3.25 7.42
C ALA A 79 -5.21 1.94 7.59
N ILE A 80 -5.82 1.45 6.50
CA ILE A 80 -6.60 0.20 6.51
C ILE A 80 -5.69 -1.01 6.72
N LYS A 81 -4.55 -1.09 6.00
CA LYS A 81 -3.56 -2.16 6.20
C LYS A 81 -3.15 -2.25 7.67
N THR A 82 -2.83 -1.12 8.30
CA THR A 82 -2.41 -1.08 9.71
C THR A 82 -3.46 -1.71 10.64
N ALA A 83 -4.73 -1.37 10.46
CA ALA A 83 -5.83 -1.91 11.25
C ALA A 83 -6.03 -3.41 10.98
N VAL A 84 -6.17 -3.80 9.71
CA VAL A 84 -6.43 -5.19 9.31
C VAL A 84 -5.31 -6.12 9.74
N THR A 85 -4.05 -5.78 9.45
CA THR A 85 -2.92 -6.65 9.79
C THR A 85 -2.78 -6.81 11.30
N HIS A 86 -3.05 -5.74 12.06
CA HIS A 86 -3.05 -5.82 13.52
C HIS A 86 -4.15 -6.77 14.01
N TRP A 87 -5.40 -6.57 13.58
CA TRP A 87 -6.52 -7.38 14.05
C TRP A 87 -6.42 -8.85 13.63
N ARG A 88 -5.99 -9.14 12.40
CA ARG A 88 -5.70 -10.53 11.97
C ARG A 88 -4.60 -11.19 12.83
N SER A 89 -3.60 -10.42 13.26
CA SER A 89 -2.53 -10.92 14.14
C SER A 89 -2.97 -11.18 15.59
N LEU A 90 -4.20 -10.80 15.95
CA LEU A 90 -4.79 -11.06 17.27
C LEU A 90 -5.68 -12.31 17.31
N LYS A 91 -5.76 -13.09 16.22
CA LYS A 91 -6.48 -14.37 16.23
C LYS A 91 -6.00 -15.24 17.41
N PRO A 92 -6.90 -15.87 18.19
CA PRO A 92 -8.36 -15.99 18.02
C PRO A 92 -9.18 -14.90 18.74
N TYR A 93 -8.54 -13.88 19.31
CA TYR A 93 -9.26 -12.83 20.03
C TYR A 93 -10.09 -11.95 19.08
N CYS A 94 -9.49 -11.49 17.97
CA CYS A 94 -10.19 -10.79 16.89
C CYS A 94 -10.39 -11.74 15.70
N MET A 95 -11.64 -11.94 15.29
CA MET A 95 -12.04 -12.94 14.30
C MET A 95 -12.66 -12.34 13.03
N GLY A 96 -12.62 -11.03 12.85
CA GLY A 96 -13.10 -10.44 11.60
C GLY A 96 -12.92 -8.93 11.49
N THR A 97 -12.80 -8.48 10.24
CA THR A 97 -12.57 -7.09 9.86
C THR A 97 -13.34 -6.80 8.58
N LEU A 98 -14.32 -5.90 8.63
CA LEU A 98 -15.08 -5.44 7.46
C LEU A 98 -14.79 -3.96 7.21
N ILE A 99 -14.15 -3.68 6.07
CA ILE A 99 -13.73 -2.33 5.70
C ILE A 99 -14.95 -1.52 5.27
N TRP A 100 -15.16 -0.38 5.92
CA TRP A 100 -16.02 0.68 5.39
C TRP A 100 -15.19 1.50 4.39
N GLN A 101 -15.47 1.48 3.09
CA GLN A 101 -16.53 0.74 2.38
C GLN A 101 -16.00 0.08 1.11
N LEU A 102 -16.80 -0.79 0.48
CA LEU A 102 -16.38 -1.48 -0.74
C LEU A 102 -16.39 -0.54 -1.96
N ASN A 103 -17.53 0.10 -2.25
CA ASN A 103 -17.83 0.78 -3.51
C ASN A 103 -18.50 2.15 -3.31
N ASP A 104 -18.62 2.91 -4.40
CA ASP A 104 -19.34 4.20 -4.45
C ASP A 104 -20.60 4.15 -5.32
N THR A 105 -21.60 4.96 -4.97
CA THR A 105 -22.87 5.12 -5.71
C THR A 105 -22.83 6.25 -6.75
N TRP A 106 -21.80 7.09 -6.72
CA TRP A 106 -21.59 8.24 -7.60
C TRP A 106 -20.11 8.70 -7.50
N PRO A 107 -19.57 9.51 -8.43
CA PRO A 107 -18.21 10.04 -8.32
C PRO A 107 -18.05 10.89 -7.06
N VAL A 108 -17.20 10.50 -6.09
CA VAL A 108 -17.15 11.15 -4.78
C VAL A 108 -15.83 10.87 -4.06
N CYS A 109 -15.41 11.76 -3.15
CA CYS A 109 -14.39 11.46 -2.16
C CYS A 109 -15.01 10.63 -1.02
N SER A 110 -14.54 9.40 -0.83
CA SER A 110 -15.16 8.44 0.09
C SER A 110 -14.15 7.47 0.69
N TRP A 111 -14.66 6.55 1.50
CA TRP A 111 -13.93 5.43 2.07
C TRP A 111 -13.84 4.21 1.15
N ALA A 112 -14.39 4.29 -0.07
CA ALA A 112 -14.47 3.14 -0.95
C ALA A 112 -13.09 2.67 -1.39
N SER A 113 -12.92 1.35 -1.51
CA SER A 113 -11.78 0.74 -2.21
C SER A 113 -11.99 0.67 -3.73
N LEU A 114 -13.25 0.66 -4.18
CA LEU A 114 -13.66 0.71 -5.57
C LEU A 114 -14.27 2.05 -5.88
N ASP A 115 -13.73 2.72 -6.89
CA ASP A 115 -14.31 3.93 -7.45
C ASP A 115 -15.71 3.68 -8.02
N HIS A 116 -16.48 4.76 -8.20
CA HIS A 116 -17.68 4.71 -9.03
C HIS A 116 -17.34 4.26 -10.46
N GLY A 117 -17.99 3.18 -10.91
CA GLY A 117 -17.63 2.47 -12.15
C GLY A 117 -16.70 1.27 -11.95
N GLY A 118 -16.35 0.92 -10.71
CA GLY A 118 -15.64 -0.32 -10.36
C GLY A 118 -14.12 -0.29 -10.60
N GLY A 119 -13.54 0.88 -10.85
CA GLY A 119 -12.09 1.08 -10.87
C GLY A 119 -11.50 0.76 -9.50
N TRP A 120 -10.31 0.13 -9.46
CA TRP A 120 -9.67 -0.19 -8.18
C TRP A 120 -8.86 1.02 -7.73
N LYS A 121 -9.13 1.54 -6.53
CA LYS A 121 -8.18 2.42 -5.83
C LYS A 121 -6.99 1.60 -5.35
N LEU A 122 -5.90 2.26 -4.99
CA LEU A 122 -4.71 1.60 -4.44
C LEU A 122 -5.05 0.73 -3.20
N LEU A 123 -6.03 1.16 -2.38
CA LEU A 123 -6.53 0.37 -1.26
C LEU A 123 -6.96 -1.05 -1.68
N HIS A 124 -7.65 -1.22 -2.82
CA HIS A 124 -8.14 -2.53 -3.22
C HIS A 124 -6.99 -3.46 -3.62
N HIS A 125 -5.99 -2.94 -4.33
CA HIS A 125 -4.76 -3.68 -4.63
C HIS A 125 -4.03 -4.10 -3.35
N MET A 126 -3.87 -3.18 -2.40
CA MET A 126 -3.24 -3.45 -1.10
C MET A 126 -4.05 -4.48 -0.29
N SER A 127 -5.39 -4.42 -0.35
CA SER A 127 -6.26 -5.34 0.39
C SER A 127 -6.15 -6.78 -0.04
N LYS A 128 -5.90 -7.03 -1.33
CA LYS A 128 -5.59 -8.38 -1.82
C LYS A 128 -4.36 -8.96 -1.12
N ALA A 129 -3.34 -8.13 -0.87
CA ALA A 129 -2.12 -8.55 -0.20
C ALA A 129 -2.33 -8.75 1.31
N PHE A 130 -2.92 -7.79 2.01
CA PHE A 130 -3.10 -7.91 3.47
C PHE A 130 -4.30 -8.78 3.89
N HIS A 131 -5.10 -9.29 2.95
CA HIS A 131 -6.08 -10.36 3.15
C HIS A 131 -5.59 -11.72 2.58
N ALA A 132 -4.33 -11.83 2.14
CA ALA A 132 -3.80 -13.11 1.70
C ALA A 132 -3.97 -14.18 2.81
N PRO A 133 -4.32 -15.44 2.46
CA PRO A 133 -4.55 -16.49 3.45
C PRO A 133 -3.35 -16.73 4.36
N LEU A 134 -2.14 -16.56 3.84
CA LEU A 134 -0.89 -16.69 4.57
C LEU A 134 -0.08 -15.40 4.41
N PHE A 135 0.14 -14.68 5.51
CA PHE A 135 0.90 -13.43 5.49
C PHE A 135 1.65 -13.19 6.80
N VAL A 136 2.62 -12.28 6.76
CA VAL A 136 3.35 -11.81 7.94
C VAL A 136 3.12 -10.31 8.12
N SER A 137 2.96 -9.88 9.36
CA SER A 137 2.79 -8.48 9.72
C SER A 137 3.83 -8.01 10.73
N ALA A 138 4.30 -6.78 10.57
CA ALA A 138 5.05 -6.08 11.61
C ALA A 138 4.09 -5.45 12.64
N VAL A 139 4.29 -5.81 13.90
CA VAL A 139 3.53 -5.36 15.07
C VAL A 139 4.43 -4.65 16.06
N PRO A 140 4.39 -3.30 16.11
CA PRO A 140 5.06 -2.55 17.16
C PRO A 140 4.50 -2.93 18.52
N VAL A 141 5.41 -3.20 19.45
CA VAL A 141 5.17 -3.49 20.87
C VAL A 141 6.06 -2.58 21.71
N ALA A 142 5.87 -2.57 23.04
CA ALA A 142 6.60 -1.65 23.92
C ALA A 142 8.14 -1.73 23.74
N ASP A 143 8.67 -2.95 23.59
CA ASP A 143 10.11 -3.20 23.55
C ASP A 143 10.66 -3.49 22.15
N GLY A 144 9.90 -3.18 21.08
CA GLY A 144 10.37 -3.35 19.71
C GLY A 144 9.29 -3.71 18.69
N ILE A 145 9.62 -4.61 17.76
CA ILE A 145 8.74 -4.99 16.65
C ILE A 145 8.64 -6.51 16.59
N GLU A 146 7.42 -7.04 16.65
CA GLU A 146 7.14 -8.45 16.40
C GLU A 146 6.77 -8.67 14.95
N LEU A 147 7.35 -9.70 14.33
CA LEU A 147 6.81 -10.24 13.09
C LEU A 147 5.86 -11.38 13.44
N ARG A 148 4.58 -11.21 13.13
CA ARG A 148 3.53 -12.19 13.39
C ARG A 148 3.03 -12.80 12.09
N ALA A 149 3.06 -14.12 11.99
CA ALA A 149 2.49 -14.87 10.89
C ALA A 149 1.03 -15.18 11.17
N VAL A 150 0.20 -15.14 10.13
CA VAL A 150 -1.19 -15.58 10.16
C VAL A 150 -1.38 -16.58 9.04
N ASN A 151 -2.02 -17.70 9.37
CA ASN A 151 -2.39 -18.75 8.43
C ASN A 151 -3.90 -19.02 8.55
N ASP A 152 -4.64 -18.63 7.52
CA ASP A 152 -6.08 -18.89 7.37
C ASP A 152 -6.35 -20.15 6.52
N ALA A 153 -5.32 -20.88 6.10
CA ALA A 153 -5.47 -22.16 5.42
C ALA A 153 -5.80 -23.28 6.41
N ASP A 154 -6.21 -24.42 5.86
CA ASP A 154 -6.58 -25.65 6.58
C ASP A 154 -5.37 -26.57 6.88
N ALA A 155 -4.19 -26.21 6.39
CA ALA A 155 -2.96 -26.98 6.57
C ALA A 155 -1.90 -26.18 7.37
N LEU A 156 -1.08 -26.92 8.11
CA LEU A 156 0.13 -26.39 8.74
C LEU A 156 1.14 -25.97 7.68
N VAL A 157 1.83 -24.86 7.92
CA VAL A 157 2.89 -24.36 7.03
C VAL A 157 4.16 -24.06 7.84
N ASP A 158 5.28 -24.65 7.43
CA ASP A 158 6.60 -24.24 7.90
C ASP A 158 7.02 -22.95 7.21
N LEU A 159 6.91 -21.85 7.95
CA LEU A 159 7.15 -20.52 7.43
C LEU A 159 8.50 -19.99 7.87
N THR A 160 9.38 -19.73 6.90
CA THR A 160 10.64 -19.03 7.14
C THR A 160 10.44 -17.54 6.92
N VAL A 161 10.68 -16.73 7.94
CA VAL A 161 10.64 -15.27 7.90
C VAL A 161 12.06 -14.73 7.98
N ASN A 162 12.42 -13.90 7.01
CA ASN A 162 13.71 -13.22 6.95
C ASN A 162 13.51 -11.71 7.10
N ALA A 163 14.14 -11.12 8.11
CA ALA A 163 14.06 -9.70 8.42
C ALA A 163 15.39 -8.99 8.14
N VAL A 164 15.31 -7.85 7.46
CA VAL A 164 16.45 -6.98 7.16
C VAL A 164 16.11 -5.52 7.46
N ALA A 165 17.10 -4.75 7.86
CA ALA A 165 17.03 -3.31 7.80
C ALA A 165 17.31 -2.85 6.36
N VAL A 166 16.60 -1.85 5.88
CA VAL A 166 16.79 -1.27 4.54
C VAL A 166 16.97 0.24 4.63
N ALA A 167 18.00 0.76 3.97
CA ALA A 167 18.23 2.20 3.81
C ALA A 167 17.58 2.75 2.53
N MET A 168 17.50 4.08 2.38
CA MET A 168 16.81 4.71 1.24
C MET A 168 17.50 4.46 -0.11
N ASP A 169 18.80 4.11 -0.12
CA ASP A 169 19.52 3.68 -1.31
C ASP A 169 19.22 2.21 -1.72
N GLY A 170 18.46 1.49 -0.89
CA GLY A 170 18.11 0.09 -1.10
C GLY A 170 19.15 -0.90 -0.57
N THR A 171 20.24 -0.45 0.06
CA THR A 171 21.17 -1.34 0.76
C THR A 171 20.46 -1.99 1.95
N THR A 172 20.84 -3.24 2.24
CA THR A 172 20.21 -4.03 3.29
C THR A 172 21.23 -4.57 4.28
N ARG A 173 20.78 -4.73 5.52
CA ARG A 173 21.55 -5.33 6.61
C ARG A 173 20.70 -6.40 7.28
N ALA A 174 21.24 -7.61 7.37
CA ALA A 174 20.55 -8.72 8.04
C ALA A 174 20.23 -8.37 9.50
N LEU A 175 19.02 -8.70 9.94
CA LEU A 175 18.60 -8.56 11.33
C LEU A 175 18.42 -9.93 11.96
N ASP A 176 17.49 -10.73 11.45
CA ASP A 176 17.17 -12.05 11.98
C ASP A 176 16.46 -12.90 10.93
N ARG A 177 16.51 -14.22 11.10
CA ARG A 177 15.81 -15.20 10.28
C ARG A 177 15.33 -16.35 11.15
N GLN A 178 14.03 -16.63 11.12
CA GLN A 178 13.43 -17.70 11.91
C GLN A 178 12.48 -18.54 11.06
N THR A 179 12.38 -19.82 11.39
CA THR A 179 11.42 -20.75 10.80
C THR A 179 10.48 -21.24 11.89
N VAL A 180 9.18 -21.15 11.64
CA VAL A 180 8.13 -21.58 12.59
C VAL A 180 7.04 -22.35 11.86
N ALA A 181 6.54 -23.40 12.51
CA ALA A 181 5.35 -24.10 12.07
C ALA A 181 4.11 -23.27 12.44
N VAL A 182 3.37 -22.80 11.46
CA VAL A 182 2.11 -22.06 11.64
C VAL A 182 0.96 -23.02 11.38
N GLY A 183 0.25 -23.39 12.45
CA GLY A 183 -0.94 -24.25 12.35
C GLY A 183 -2.05 -23.64 11.50
N PRO A 184 -3.07 -24.43 11.15
CA PRO A 184 -4.25 -23.92 10.46
C PRO A 184 -5.03 -22.95 11.34
N ASP A 185 -5.69 -21.97 10.71
CA ASP A 185 -6.50 -20.95 11.39
C ASP A 185 -5.82 -20.30 12.60
N ALA A 186 -4.55 -19.91 12.46
CA ALA A 186 -3.72 -19.45 13.57
C ALA A 186 -3.00 -18.13 13.29
N ALA A 187 -2.71 -17.38 14.35
CA ALA A 187 -1.74 -16.29 14.34
C ALA A 187 -0.67 -16.55 15.39
N VAL A 188 0.61 -16.48 15.01
CA VAL A 188 1.75 -16.76 15.90
C VAL A 188 2.84 -15.70 15.75
N MET A 189 3.56 -15.41 16.83
CA MET A 189 4.77 -14.60 16.78
C MET A 189 5.91 -15.47 16.21
N VAL A 190 6.60 -14.94 15.19
CA VAL A 190 7.71 -15.63 14.52
C VAL A 190 9.06 -15.19 15.09
N LEU A 191 9.28 -13.87 15.12
CA LEU A 191 10.48 -13.27 15.71
C LEU A 191 10.16 -11.90 16.30
N ARG A 192 11.02 -11.44 17.21
CA ARG A 192 10.96 -10.12 17.82
C ARG A 192 12.29 -9.40 17.62
N LEU A 193 12.23 -8.21 17.05
CA LEU A 193 13.35 -7.29 16.92
C LEU A 193 13.31 -6.28 18.06
N ALA A 194 14.46 -5.99 18.67
CA ALA A 194 14.59 -4.96 19.69
C ALA A 194 14.27 -3.56 19.13
N ALA A 195 13.87 -2.63 20.00
CA ALA A 195 13.52 -1.26 19.62
C ALA A 195 14.66 -0.50 18.91
N ASP A 196 15.92 -0.86 19.17
CA ASP A 196 17.13 -0.27 18.60
C ASP A 196 17.72 -1.10 17.44
N ALA A 197 17.00 -2.12 16.95
CA ALA A 197 17.48 -2.97 15.86
C ALA A 197 17.67 -2.22 14.53
N LEU A 198 16.95 -1.11 14.34
CA LEU A 198 17.02 -0.24 13.16
C LEU A 198 17.81 1.03 13.49
N ARG A 199 18.76 1.37 12.61
CA ARG A 199 19.51 2.63 12.68
C ARG A 199 18.63 3.79 12.20
N GLU A 200 19.10 5.00 12.46
CA GLU A 200 18.48 6.19 11.90
C GLU A 200 18.42 6.11 10.36
N GLY A 201 17.25 6.44 9.79
CA GLY A 201 17.01 6.37 8.35
C GLY A 201 16.68 4.98 7.80
N GLU A 202 16.81 3.91 8.60
CA GLU A 202 16.44 2.55 8.17
C GLU A 202 14.94 2.26 8.35
N MET A 203 14.40 1.43 7.47
CA MET A 203 13.10 0.78 7.61
C MET A 203 13.29 -0.73 7.82
N LEU A 204 12.25 -1.41 8.30
CA LEU A 204 12.22 -2.86 8.36
C LEU A 204 11.65 -3.42 7.07
N ALA A 205 12.39 -4.28 6.37
CA ALA A 205 11.87 -5.09 5.28
C ALA A 205 11.91 -6.57 5.67
N TYR A 206 10.89 -7.32 5.30
CA TYR A 206 10.83 -8.73 5.62
C TYR A 206 10.15 -9.54 4.52
N THR A 207 10.57 -10.79 4.37
CA THR A 207 9.99 -11.75 3.44
C THR A 207 9.60 -13.02 4.17
N TRP A 208 8.64 -13.75 3.59
CA TRP A 208 8.26 -15.07 4.07
C TRP A 208 8.23 -16.10 2.94
N ALA A 209 8.64 -17.31 3.25
CA ALA A 209 8.79 -18.42 2.32
C ALA A 209 8.42 -19.75 2.98
N ASN A 210 8.01 -20.72 2.17
CA ASN A 210 7.92 -22.13 2.56
C ASN A 210 8.95 -22.90 1.71
N GLY A 211 9.99 -23.43 2.36
CA GLY A 211 11.20 -23.90 1.68
C GLY A 211 11.83 -22.79 0.83
N ASP A 212 12.13 -23.10 -0.43
CA ASP A 212 12.70 -22.15 -1.39
C ASP A 212 11.65 -21.26 -2.07
N ARG A 213 10.36 -21.54 -1.86
CA ARG A 213 9.27 -20.78 -2.48
C ARG A 213 8.98 -19.53 -1.66
N ARG A 214 9.35 -18.37 -2.19
CA ARG A 214 8.90 -17.07 -1.67
C ARG A 214 7.38 -16.95 -1.80
N LEU A 215 6.72 -16.60 -0.69
CA LEU A 215 5.28 -16.43 -0.59
C LEU A 215 4.87 -14.97 -0.52
N GLY A 216 5.73 -14.11 0.03
CA GLY A 216 5.49 -12.67 0.05
C GLY A 216 6.63 -11.87 0.69
N GLY A 217 6.35 -10.59 0.90
CA GLY A 217 7.22 -9.67 1.62
C GLY A 217 6.55 -8.32 1.80
N ASP A 218 7.08 -7.54 2.73
CA ASP A 218 6.52 -6.24 3.08
C ASP A 218 7.58 -5.33 3.72
N VAL A 219 7.26 -4.03 3.80
CA VAL A 219 8.09 -3.00 4.44
C VAL A 219 7.28 -2.30 5.52
N PHE A 220 7.93 -2.10 6.66
CA PHE A 220 7.43 -1.37 7.81
C PHE A 220 8.35 -0.18 8.11
N ALA A 221 7.78 1.03 8.02
CA ALA A 221 8.45 2.25 8.45
C ALA A 221 8.13 2.51 9.94
N PRO A 222 9.12 2.45 10.86
CA PRO A 222 8.89 2.76 12.28
C PRO A 222 8.57 4.24 12.54
N LYS A 223 8.98 5.13 11.65
CA LYS A 223 8.73 6.57 11.75
C LYS A 223 7.77 7.03 10.64
N PRO A 224 7.12 8.20 10.78
CA PRO A 224 6.42 8.85 9.68
C PRO A 224 7.28 8.97 8.42
N TYR A 225 6.72 8.65 7.25
CA TYR A 225 7.43 8.71 5.95
C TYR A 225 8.09 10.08 5.68
N LYS A 226 7.52 11.17 6.19
CA LYS A 226 8.10 12.52 6.06
C LYS A 226 9.50 12.68 6.67
N THR A 227 9.87 11.82 7.62
CA THR A 227 11.15 11.86 8.34
C THR A 227 12.29 11.19 7.57
N TYR A 228 11.99 10.46 6.49
CA TYR A 228 13.01 9.83 5.66
C TYR A 228 13.40 10.77 4.53
N ASP A 229 14.70 10.89 4.29
CA ASP A 229 15.23 11.57 3.11
C ASP A 229 15.21 10.61 1.93
N LEU A 230 14.08 10.63 1.21
CA LEU A 230 13.88 9.74 0.07
C LEU A 230 14.92 10.05 -1.00
N LEU A 231 15.54 9.01 -1.55
CA LEU A 231 16.43 9.15 -2.69
C LEU A 231 15.65 9.01 -4.00
N PRO A 232 16.10 9.69 -5.07
CA PRO A 232 15.49 9.55 -6.39
C PRO A 232 15.59 8.11 -6.86
N PRO A 233 14.46 7.38 -7.01
CA PRO A 233 14.52 5.95 -7.35
C PRO A 233 14.85 5.70 -8.82
N LYS A 234 14.85 6.74 -9.66
CA LYS A 234 15.14 6.67 -11.11
C LYS A 234 14.43 5.49 -11.77
N LEU A 235 13.10 5.46 -11.61
CA LEU A 235 12.28 4.37 -12.13
C LEU A 235 12.42 4.30 -13.66
N THR A 236 12.65 3.10 -14.17
CA THR A 236 12.59 2.79 -15.60
C THR A 236 11.60 1.66 -15.82
N HIS A 237 11.03 1.57 -17.03
CA HIS A 237 10.08 0.52 -17.34
C HIS A 237 10.17 0.06 -18.78
N ASP A 238 9.89 -1.22 -18.98
CA ASP A 238 9.71 -1.84 -20.29
C ASP A 238 8.26 -2.30 -20.45
N VAL A 239 7.66 -2.04 -21.61
CA VAL A 239 6.28 -2.41 -21.92
C VAL A 239 6.26 -3.48 -23.00
N VAL A 240 5.64 -4.62 -22.70
CA VAL A 240 5.44 -5.71 -23.65
C VAL A 240 3.94 -5.94 -23.86
N ARG A 241 3.48 -5.85 -25.11
CA ARG A 241 2.09 -6.21 -25.44
C ARG A 241 1.90 -7.71 -25.31
N THR A 242 0.83 -8.13 -24.64
CA THR A 242 0.42 -9.53 -24.48
C THR A 242 -0.84 -9.80 -25.30
N ALA A 243 -1.33 -11.04 -25.28
CA ALA A 243 -2.57 -11.40 -25.98
C ALA A 243 -3.81 -10.65 -25.45
N THR A 244 -3.81 -10.26 -24.17
CA THR A 244 -4.97 -9.68 -23.48
C THR A 244 -4.70 -8.30 -22.89
N GLY A 245 -3.52 -7.73 -23.10
CA GLY A 245 -3.14 -6.45 -22.49
C GLY A 245 -1.66 -6.11 -22.64
N TYR A 246 -1.07 -5.63 -21.54
CA TYR A 246 0.32 -5.16 -21.49
C TYR A 246 0.98 -5.60 -20.19
N ASP A 247 2.23 -6.07 -20.27
CA ASP A 247 3.08 -6.26 -19.11
C ASP A 247 4.07 -5.09 -19.02
N ILE A 248 4.04 -4.39 -17.89
CA ILE A 248 4.90 -3.24 -17.59
C ILE A 248 5.88 -3.68 -16.52
N THR A 249 7.13 -3.92 -16.89
CA THR A 249 8.18 -4.32 -15.93
C THR A 249 8.93 -3.07 -15.48
N VAL A 250 8.81 -2.73 -14.19
CA VAL A 250 9.41 -1.53 -13.60
C VAL A 250 10.62 -1.91 -12.74
N THR A 251 11.71 -1.17 -12.92
CA THR A 251 12.96 -1.27 -12.16
C THR A 251 13.26 0.03 -11.41
N ALA A 252 14.05 -0.05 -10.34
CA ALA A 252 14.47 1.09 -9.55
C ALA A 252 15.98 1.03 -9.25
N GLN A 253 16.60 2.19 -9.04
CA GLN A 253 18.01 2.36 -8.65
C GLN A 253 18.20 2.72 -7.15
N ALA A 254 17.11 3.05 -6.45
CA ALA A 254 17.07 3.23 -5.00
C ALA A 254 15.74 2.66 -4.46
N LEU A 255 15.52 2.67 -3.15
CA LEU A 255 14.26 2.19 -2.56
C LEU A 255 13.08 3.03 -3.07
N ALA A 256 12.17 2.41 -3.81
CA ALA A 256 11.00 3.09 -4.35
C ALA A 256 9.74 2.63 -3.60
N LEU A 257 9.20 3.52 -2.77
CA LEU A 257 8.02 3.24 -1.95
C LEU A 257 6.73 3.54 -2.72
N PHE A 258 5.76 2.64 -2.57
CA PHE A 258 4.39 2.76 -3.12
C PHE A 258 4.35 3.00 -4.63
N VAL A 259 5.25 2.37 -5.37
CA VAL A 259 5.28 2.43 -6.83
C VAL A 259 3.92 2.00 -7.38
N ALA A 260 3.34 2.89 -8.17
CA ALA A 260 2.08 2.66 -8.83
C ALA A 260 2.16 2.97 -10.31
N VAL A 261 1.39 2.24 -11.10
CA VAL A 261 1.22 2.47 -12.53
C VAL A 261 -0.22 2.93 -12.77
N GLU A 262 -0.35 4.05 -13.48
CA GLU A 262 -1.61 4.59 -13.99
C GLU A 262 -1.62 4.45 -15.51
N ALA A 263 -2.80 4.30 -16.10
CA ALA A 263 -3.01 4.37 -17.54
C ALA A 263 -3.91 5.58 -17.84
N ASP A 264 -3.77 6.16 -19.03
CA ASP A 264 -4.63 7.25 -19.53
C ASP A 264 -6.00 6.77 -20.04
N GLN A 265 -6.31 5.49 -19.85
CA GLN A 265 -7.56 4.87 -20.26
C GLN A 265 -8.03 3.82 -19.24
N PRO A 266 -9.34 3.50 -19.21
CA PRO A 266 -9.87 2.52 -18.28
C PRO A 266 -9.31 1.11 -18.51
N GLY A 267 -9.10 0.40 -17.41
CA GLY A 267 -8.61 -0.98 -17.41
C GLY A 267 -8.35 -1.50 -16.00
N ARG A 268 -7.68 -2.64 -15.91
CA ARG A 268 -7.36 -3.30 -14.63
C ARG A 268 -5.89 -3.64 -14.56
N PHE A 269 -5.23 -3.21 -13.49
CA PHE A 269 -3.90 -3.68 -13.13
C PHE A 269 -3.95 -4.93 -12.26
N SER A 270 -3.03 -5.87 -12.45
CA SER A 270 -2.91 -7.09 -11.66
C SER A 270 -2.47 -6.83 -10.21
N ILE A 271 -1.60 -5.82 -10.03
CA ILE A 271 -1.03 -5.34 -8.77
C ILE A 271 -0.84 -3.83 -8.84
N ASN A 272 -0.77 -3.16 -7.69
CA ASN A 272 -0.41 -1.75 -7.61
C ASN A 272 0.11 -1.41 -6.20
N ALA A 273 0.69 -0.22 -6.01
CA ALA A 273 1.24 0.27 -4.74
C ALA A 273 2.30 -0.69 -4.11
N VAL A 274 3.29 -1.08 -4.90
CA VAL A 274 4.36 -2.00 -4.48
C VAL A 274 5.63 -1.26 -4.07
N THR A 275 6.45 -1.88 -3.22
CA THR A 275 7.79 -1.36 -2.92
C THR A 275 8.81 -2.04 -3.83
N LEU A 276 9.64 -1.26 -4.53
CA LEU A 276 10.73 -1.79 -5.35
C LEU A 276 12.08 -1.57 -4.69
N PHE A 277 12.92 -2.59 -4.79
CA PHE A 277 14.31 -2.58 -4.35
C PHE A 277 15.21 -2.59 -5.59
N PRO A 278 16.42 -1.99 -5.53
CA PRO A 278 17.41 -2.13 -6.58
C PRO A 278 17.66 -3.61 -6.92
N GLY A 279 17.69 -3.93 -8.22
CA GLY A 279 17.88 -5.30 -8.71
C GLY A 279 16.66 -6.23 -8.58
N HIS A 280 15.53 -5.75 -8.06
CA HIS A 280 14.29 -6.52 -7.90
C HIS A 280 13.11 -5.87 -8.63
N PRO A 281 12.98 -6.10 -9.96
CA PRO A 281 11.87 -5.56 -10.74
C PRO A 281 10.51 -6.12 -10.30
N ALA A 282 9.44 -5.39 -10.61
CA ALA A 282 8.08 -5.90 -10.55
C ALA A 282 7.37 -5.69 -11.88
N THR A 283 6.53 -6.65 -12.26
CA THR A 283 5.72 -6.60 -13.47
C THR A 283 4.26 -6.32 -13.12
N PHE A 284 3.71 -5.26 -13.71
CA PHE A 284 2.32 -4.86 -13.60
C PHE A 284 1.64 -5.27 -14.90
N THR A 285 0.63 -6.14 -14.83
CA THR A 285 -0.15 -6.52 -16.01
C THR A 285 -1.37 -5.62 -16.09
N PHE A 286 -1.53 -4.91 -17.20
CA PHE A 286 -2.67 -4.06 -17.48
C PHE A 286 -3.59 -4.70 -18.53
N THR A 287 -4.84 -4.94 -18.18
CA THR A 287 -5.90 -5.37 -19.09
C THR A 287 -6.79 -4.16 -19.42
N PRO A 288 -6.69 -3.58 -20.63
CA PRO A 288 -7.51 -2.44 -21.02
C PRO A 288 -8.96 -2.86 -21.25
N THR A 289 -9.91 -1.93 -21.14
CA THR A 289 -11.30 -2.15 -21.58
C THR A 289 -11.55 -1.76 -23.04
N GLY A 290 -10.60 -1.05 -23.67
CA GLY A 290 -10.69 -0.59 -25.06
C GLY A 290 -9.45 -0.96 -25.87
N ASP A 291 -9.48 -0.65 -27.16
CA ASP A 291 -8.47 -1.10 -28.13
C ASP A 291 -7.30 -0.12 -28.32
N ALA A 292 -7.41 1.10 -27.76
CA ALA A 292 -6.35 2.10 -27.89
C ALA A 292 -5.08 1.69 -27.13
N ALA A 293 -3.92 2.08 -27.65
CA ALA A 293 -2.65 1.86 -26.98
C ALA A 293 -2.55 2.83 -25.77
N PRO A 294 -2.41 2.32 -24.53
CA PRO A 294 -2.35 3.14 -23.34
C PRO A 294 -1.01 3.88 -23.21
N VAL A 295 -1.05 5.07 -22.62
CA VAL A 295 0.11 5.74 -22.05
C VAL A 295 0.17 5.45 -20.55
N PHE A 296 1.31 4.93 -20.10
CA PHE A 296 1.52 4.61 -18.68
C PHE A 296 2.24 5.74 -17.94
N THR A 297 1.74 6.07 -16.76
CA THR A 297 2.38 7.02 -15.83
C THR A 297 2.83 6.28 -14.58
N LEU A 298 4.10 6.47 -14.20
CA LEU A 298 4.65 5.91 -12.96
C LEU A 298 4.49 6.92 -11.82
N ARG A 299 3.95 6.47 -10.69
CA ARG A 299 3.87 7.21 -9.43
C ARG A 299 4.74 6.53 -8.38
N ASN A 300 5.36 7.31 -7.50
CA ASN A 300 6.03 6.81 -6.31
C ASN A 300 6.10 7.93 -5.26
N LEU A 301 6.42 7.57 -4.02
CA LEU A 301 6.43 8.54 -2.92
C LEU A 301 7.45 9.68 -3.14
N HIS A 302 8.61 9.40 -3.72
CA HIS A 302 9.62 10.42 -3.99
C HIS A 302 9.09 11.43 -5.02
N SER A 303 8.65 10.99 -6.20
CA SER A 303 8.17 11.92 -7.23
C SER A 303 6.94 12.70 -6.80
N ALA A 304 6.06 12.09 -5.98
CA ALA A 304 4.93 12.80 -5.41
C ALA A 304 5.36 13.95 -4.47
N THR A 305 6.50 13.78 -3.80
CA THR A 305 7.02 14.72 -2.79
C THR A 305 7.93 15.80 -3.38
N TYR A 306 8.81 15.46 -4.31
CA TYR A 306 9.85 16.35 -4.84
C TYR A 306 9.62 16.75 -6.30
N GLY A 307 8.60 16.18 -6.94
CA GLY A 307 8.37 16.31 -8.38
C GLY A 307 9.12 15.27 -9.22
N PRO A 308 8.85 15.25 -10.54
CA PRO A 308 9.62 14.44 -11.47
C PRO A 308 11.09 14.89 -11.48
N LEU A 309 11.98 13.93 -11.77
CA LEU A 309 13.41 14.20 -12.03
C LEU A 309 13.62 14.66 -13.46
#